data_AF-A0A959ZZ25-F1
#
_entry.id   AF-A0A959ZZ25-F1
#
_cell.length_a   1.000
_cell.length_b   1.000
_cell.length_c   1.000
_cell.angle_alpha   90.00
_cell.angle_beta   90.00
_cell.angle_gamma   90.00
#
_symmetry.space_group_name_H-M   'P 1'
#
loop_
_entity.id
_entity.type
_entity.pdbx_description
1 polymer ?
#
loop_
_entity_poly.entity_id
_entity_poly.type
_entity_poly.pdbx_seq_one_letter_code
_entity_poly.pdbx_strand_id
1 'polypeptide(L)'
;PAARAMAAAGAGADAVRAAVTSRLAAGSDDPRRRRPFTRAARRVLEGALAGARDRGDRHIGADHVLRAIVADDGDAAAVLREMGADPEGLVAQLDRRGPAAG
;
A
#
# COMPACT_ATOMS: atom_id res chain seq x y z
N PRO A 1 -4.94 9.54 -6.15
CA PRO A 1 -4.78 8.10 -6.47
C PRO A 1 -5.02 7.28 -5.19
N ALA A 2 -4.08 6.45 -4.74
CA ALA A 2 -4.11 5.65 -3.51
C ALA A 2 -4.62 6.37 -2.24
N ALA A 3 -4.07 7.54 -1.88
CA ALA A 3 -4.48 8.25 -0.67
C ALA A 3 -5.98 8.63 -0.63
N ARG A 4 -6.56 8.95 -1.80
CA ARG A 4 -8.00 9.24 -1.90
C ARG A 4 -8.84 7.97 -1.81
N ALA A 5 -8.38 6.87 -2.40
CA ALA A 5 -9.05 5.57 -2.29
C ALA A 5 -9.07 5.09 -0.82
N MET A 6 -7.94 5.20 -0.13
CA MET A 6 -7.86 4.89 1.30
C MET A 6 -8.80 5.79 2.12
N ALA A 7 -8.79 7.11 1.88
CA ALA A 7 -9.70 8.03 2.58
C ALA A 7 -11.19 7.71 2.32
N ALA A 8 -11.56 7.39 1.08
CA ALA A 8 -12.92 7.02 0.72
C ALA A 8 -13.34 5.64 1.28
N ALA A 9 -12.38 4.79 1.66
CA ALA A 9 -12.59 3.53 2.34
C ALA A 9 -12.47 3.66 3.87
N GLY A 10 -12.45 4.86 4.43
CA GLY A 10 -12.34 5.08 5.89
C GLY A 10 -10.92 5.05 6.45
N ALA A 11 -9.92 4.67 5.64
CA ALA A 11 -8.51 4.65 6.02
C ALA A 11 -7.83 6.02 5.74
N GLY A 12 -8.11 7.01 6.59
CA GLY A 12 -7.42 8.30 6.54
C GLY A 12 -5.90 8.18 6.76
N ALA A 13 -5.11 8.95 6.01
CA ALA A 13 -3.64 8.83 6.02
C ALA A 13 -3.01 9.05 7.40
N ASP A 14 -3.55 9.97 8.20
CA ASP A 14 -3.07 10.24 9.56
C ASP A 14 -3.36 9.07 10.51
N ALA A 15 -4.54 8.46 10.39
CA ALA A 15 -4.92 7.31 11.21
C ALA A 15 -4.10 6.07 10.84
N VAL A 16 -3.89 5.82 9.55
CA VAL A 16 -2.99 4.75 9.07
C VAL A 16 -1.56 4.98 9.58
N ARG A 17 -1.06 6.22 9.49
CA ARG A 17 0.27 6.57 10.02
C ARG A 17 0.37 6.29 11.51
N ALA A 18 -0.60 6.75 12.30
CA ALA A 18 -0.63 6.50 13.74
C ALA A 18 -0.65 5.00 14.07
N ALA A 19 -1.49 4.22 13.39
CA ALA A 19 -1.62 2.78 13.56
C ALA A 19 -0.35 2.01 13.18
N VAL A 20 0.38 2.45 12.15
CA VAL A 20 1.68 1.87 11.78
C VAL A 20 2.73 2.25 12.81
N THR A 21 2.83 3.52 13.17
CA THR A 21 3.84 4.00 14.13
C THR A 21 3.69 3.33 15.50
N SER A 22 2.46 3.06 15.96
CA SER A 22 2.23 2.38 17.24
C SER A 22 2.73 0.92 17.26
N ARG A 23 2.88 0.29 16.09
CA ARG A 23 3.38 -1.10 15.95
C ARG A 23 4.91 -1.17 15.83
N LEU A 24 5.56 -0.05 15.54
CA LEU A 24 7.01 -0.01 15.39
C LEU A 24 7.67 0.17 16.75
N ALA A 25 8.67 -0.66 17.04
CA ALA A 25 9.58 -0.39 18.13
C ALA A 25 10.33 0.93 17.87
N ALA A 26 10.66 1.66 18.92
CA ALA A 26 11.51 2.85 18.81
C ALA A 26 12.84 2.45 18.15
N GLY A 27 13.02 2.92 16.91
CA GLY A 27 14.21 2.66 16.12
C GLY A 27 15.24 3.77 16.29
N SER A 28 16.51 3.47 16.01
CA SER A 28 17.50 4.52 15.75
C SER A 28 17.09 5.29 14.49
N ASP A 29 16.83 6.58 14.67
CA ASP A 29 16.50 7.51 13.60
C ASP A 29 17.77 8.03 12.91
N ASP A 30 18.69 7.12 12.55
CA ASP A 30 19.83 7.48 11.70
C ASP A 30 19.38 7.50 10.23
N PRO A 31 19.21 8.67 9.61
CA PRO A 31 18.79 8.78 8.22
C PRO A 31 19.84 8.25 7.24
N ARG A 32 21.10 8.06 7.68
CA ARG A 32 22.20 7.54 6.85
C ARG A 32 22.22 6.02 6.78
N ARG A 33 21.50 5.33 7.66
CA ARG A 33 21.50 3.86 7.70
C ARG A 33 20.62 3.31 6.58
N ARG A 34 21.25 2.70 5.57
CA ARG A 34 20.53 1.90 4.56
C ARG A 34 19.81 0.73 5.24
N ARG A 35 18.48 0.75 5.23
CA ARG A 35 17.64 -0.35 5.68
C ARG A 35 17.21 -1.17 4.47
N PRO A 36 17.60 -2.45 4.38
CA PRO A 36 17.06 -3.31 3.33
C PRO A 36 15.55 -3.50 3.55
N PHE A 37 14.81 -3.74 2.48
CA PHE A 37 13.42 -4.15 2.59
C PHE A 37 13.31 -5.46 3.37
N THR A 38 12.30 -5.55 4.23
CA THR A 38 11.90 -6.81 4.87
C THR A 38 11.41 -7.80 3.80
N ARG A 39 11.33 -9.09 4.15
CA ARG A 39 10.76 -10.11 3.24
C ARG A 39 9.32 -9.77 2.84
N ALA A 40 8.51 -9.29 3.79
CA ALA A 40 7.15 -8.84 3.53
C ALA A 40 7.10 -7.64 2.57
N ALA A 41 7.92 -6.61 2.81
CA ALA A 41 7.98 -5.46 1.91
C ALA A 41 8.44 -5.85 0.50
N ARG A 42 9.38 -6.79 0.38
CA ARG A 42 9.82 -7.30 -0.92
C ARG A 42 8.70 -8.02 -1.68
N ARG A 43 7.94 -8.89 -1.01
CA ARG A 43 6.77 -9.57 -1.60
C ARG A 43 5.75 -8.57 -2.14
N VAL A 44 5.43 -7.53 -1.37
CA VAL A 44 4.52 -6.47 -1.80
C VAL A 44 5.05 -5.76 -3.05
N LEU A 45 6.35 -5.45 -3.11
CA LEU A 45 6.94 -4.81 -4.28
C LEU A 45 6.96 -5.73 -5.52
N GLU A 46 7.20 -7.02 -5.33
CA GLU A 46 7.12 -8.03 -6.38
C GLU A 46 5.69 -8.17 -6.92
N GLY A 47 4.69 -8.21 -6.03
CA GLY A 47 3.27 -8.21 -6.40
C GLY A 47 2.84 -6.94 -7.13
N ALA A 48 3.34 -5.77 -6.71
CA ALA A 48 3.06 -4.50 -7.39
C ALA A 48 3.66 -4.48 -8.81
N LEU A 49 4.85 -5.05 -8.98
CA LEU A 49 5.50 -5.19 -10.28
C LEU A 49 4.74 -6.18 -11.18
N ALA A 50 4.32 -7.33 -10.65
CA ALA A 50 3.52 -8.30 -11.39
C ALA A 50 2.18 -7.68 -11.85
N GLY A 51 1.45 -7.05 -10.93
CA GLY A 51 0.17 -6.41 -11.25
C GLY A 51 0.30 -5.24 -12.24
N ALA A 52 1.40 -4.47 -12.20
CA ALA A 52 1.66 -3.44 -13.20
C ALA A 52 1.87 -4.05 -14.60
N ARG A 53 2.63 -5.15 -14.68
CA ARG A 53 2.86 -5.86 -15.96
C ARG A 53 1.58 -6.45 -16.52
N ASP A 54 0.77 -7.10 -15.68
CA ASP A 54 -0.48 -7.72 -16.10
C ASP A 54 -1.49 -6.69 -16.64
N ARG A 55 -1.43 -5.45 -16.13
CA ARG A 55 -2.24 -4.32 -16.60
C ARG A 55 -1.64 -3.60 -17.81
N GLY A 56 -0.44 -3.97 -18.27
CA GLY A 56 0.27 -3.31 -19.36
C GLY A 56 0.87 -1.94 -19.00
N ASP A 57 0.98 -1.63 -17.71
CA ASP A 57 1.50 -0.35 -17.24
C ASP A 57 3.04 -0.33 -17.33
N ARG A 58 3.59 0.81 -17.78
CA ARG A 58 5.05 0.99 -17.94
C ARG A 58 5.77 1.40 -16.65
N HIS A 59 5.03 1.75 -15.60
CA HIS A 59 5.57 2.26 -14.36
C HIS A 59 4.79 1.76 -13.13
N ILE A 60 5.50 1.48 -12.04
CA ILE A 60 4.90 1.16 -10.75
C ILE A 60 4.52 2.47 -10.03
N GLY A 61 3.26 2.89 -10.16
CA GLY A 61 2.67 3.94 -9.33
C GLY A 61 2.20 3.46 -7.95
N ALA A 62 1.77 4.42 -7.12
CA ALA A 62 1.23 4.16 -5.77
C ALA A 62 0.00 3.22 -5.78
N ASP A 63 -0.77 3.23 -6.87
CA ASP A 63 -1.96 2.38 -7.01
C ASP A 63 -1.57 0.90 -7.11
N HIS A 64 -0.46 0.56 -7.78
CA HIS A 64 0.07 -0.82 -7.81
C HIS A 64 0.53 -1.28 -6.44
N VAL A 65 1.25 -0.41 -5.72
CA VAL A 65 1.73 -0.71 -4.37
C VAL A 65 0.55 -0.94 -3.43
N LEU A 66 -0.45 -0.05 -3.46
CA LEU A 66 -1.63 -0.21 -2.62
C LEU A 66 -2.40 -1.49 -2.95
N ARG A 67 -2.58 -1.81 -4.23
CA ARG A 67 -3.25 -3.04 -4.67
C ARG A 67 -2.51 -4.29 -4.19
N ALA A 68 -1.18 -4.28 -4.29
CA ALA A 68 -0.35 -5.37 -3.80
C ALA A 68 -0.41 -5.51 -2.27
N ILE A 69 -0.43 -4.40 -1.52
CA ILE A 69 -0.64 -4.44 -0.07
C ILE A 69 -1.99 -5.08 0.26
N VAL A 70 -3.06 -4.70 -0.44
CA VAL A 70 -4.41 -5.21 -0.17
C VAL A 70 -4.55 -6.70 -0.48
N ALA A 71 -3.89 -7.17 -1.54
CA ALA A 71 -3.84 -8.59 -1.91
C ALA A 71 -2.93 -9.42 -1.01
N ASP A 72 -2.07 -8.78 -0.23
CA ASP A 72 -1.17 -9.43 0.73
C ASP A 72 -1.91 -9.83 2.02
N ASP A 73 -1.30 -10.74 2.76
CA ASP A 73 -1.76 -11.21 4.08
C ASP A 73 -0.96 -10.61 5.25
N GLY A 74 0.00 -9.72 4.98
CA GLY A 74 0.86 -9.12 5.99
C GLY A 74 0.24 -7.95 6.78
N ASP A 75 1.02 -7.47 7.75
CA ASP A 75 0.59 -6.43 8.71
C ASP A 75 0.04 -5.16 8.04
N ALA A 76 0.59 -4.76 6.90
CA ALA A 76 0.12 -3.57 6.18
C ALA A 76 -1.33 -3.75 5.68
N ALA A 77 -1.68 -4.95 5.21
CA ALA A 77 -3.04 -5.28 4.79
C ALA A 77 -3.98 -5.32 6.00
N ALA A 78 -3.51 -5.90 7.12
CA ALA A 78 -4.26 -5.95 8.38
C ALA A 78 -4.59 -4.53 8.90
N VAL A 79 -3.61 -3.62 8.92
CA VAL A 79 -3.82 -2.22 9.33
C VAL A 79 -4.89 -1.54 8.48
N LEU A 80 -4.87 -1.73 7.15
CA LEU A 80 -5.90 -1.14 6.29
C LEU A 80 -7.31 -1.67 6.64
N ARG A 81 -7.44 -2.98 6.87
CA ARG A 81 -8.72 -3.62 7.24
C ARG A 81 -9.22 -3.15 8.62
N GLU A 82 -8.33 -3.05 9.60
CA GLU A 82 -8.65 -2.52 10.93
C GLU A 82 -9.15 -1.07 10.88
N MET A 83 -8.64 -0.28 9.92
CA MET A 83 -9.10 1.09 9.67
C MET A 83 -10.42 1.16 8.88
N GLY A 84 -11.09 0.03 8.65
CA GLY A 84 -12.37 -0.05 7.95
C GLY A 84 -12.26 -0.08 6.44
N ALA A 85 -11.04 -0.17 5.87
CA ALA A 85 -10.90 -0.30 4.44
C ALA A 85 -11.34 -1.70 3.99
N ASP A 86 -12.38 -1.73 3.18
CA ASP A 86 -12.77 -2.92 2.42
C ASP A 86 -11.79 -3.16 1.26
N PRO A 87 -11.05 -4.29 1.24
CA PRO A 87 -10.16 -4.67 0.16
C PRO A 87 -10.78 -4.58 -1.23
N GLU A 88 -11.98 -5.13 -1.41
CA GLU A 88 -12.64 -5.21 -2.71
C GLU A 88 -13.10 -3.83 -3.17
N GLY A 89 -13.73 -3.08 -2.27
CA GLY A 89 -14.09 -1.69 -2.49
C GLY A 89 -12.88 -0.84 -2.87
N LEU A 90 -11.74 -1.01 -2.20
CA LEU A 90 -10.51 -0.26 -2.48
C LEU A 90 -9.97 -0.55 -3.88
N VAL A 91 -9.89 -1.83 -4.24
CA VAL A 91 -9.48 -2.31 -5.59
C VAL A 91 -10.42 -1.74 -6.66
N ALA A 92 -11.74 -1.81 -6.44
CA ALA A 92 -12.73 -1.25 -7.35
C ALA A 92 -12.64 0.29 -7.48
N GLN A 93 -12.24 1.01 -6.42
CA GLN A 93 -11.97 2.46 -6.53
C GLN A 93 -10.76 2.75 -7.41
N LEU A 94 -9.72 1.93 -7.32
CA LEU A 94 -8.51 2.07 -8.12
C LEU A 94 -8.79 1.75 -9.60
N ASP A 95 -9.64 0.77 -9.91
CA ASP A 95 -10.00 0.40 -11.30
C ASP A 95 -10.84 1.45 -12.01
N ARG A 96 -11.76 2.11 -11.30
CA ARG A 96 -12.62 3.16 -11.86
C ARG A 96 -11.87 4.35 -12.44
N ARG A 97 -10.56 4.47 -12.19
CA ARG A 97 -9.78 5.62 -12.64
C ARG A 97 -9.00 5.42 -13.94
N GLY A 98 -8.95 4.21 -14.50
CA GLY A 98 -8.05 3.91 -15.63
C GLY A 98 -6.56 4.06 -15.24
N PRO A 99 -5.62 3.66 -16.10
CA PRO A 99 -4.20 3.73 -15.79
C PRO A 99 -3.78 5.17 -15.48
N ALA A 100 -3.00 5.36 -14.41
CA ALA A 100 -2.42 6.65 -14.07
C ALA A 100 -1.64 7.16 -15.30
N ALA A 101 -2.07 8.28 -15.87
CA ALA A 101 -1.44 8.89 -17.02
C ALA A 101 0.09 8.96 -16.83
N GLY A 102 0.81 8.46 -17.83
CA GLY A 102 2.27 8.29 -17.81
C GLY A 102 3.05 9.59 -17.89
#